data_AF-A0A498LGS2-F1
#
_entry.id   AF-A0A498LGS2-F1
#
_cell.length_a   1.000
_cell.length_b   1.000
_cell.length_c   1.000
_cell.angle_alpha   90.00
_cell.angle_beta   90.00
_cell.angle_gamma   90.00
#
_symmetry.space_group_name_H-M   'P 1'
#
loop_
_entity.id
_entity.type
_entity.pdbx_description
1 polymer ?
#
loop_
_entity_poly.entity_id
_entity_poly.type
_entity_poly.pdbx_seq_one_letter_code
_entity_poly.pdbx_strand_id
1 'polypeptide(L)'
;MMIPVMFLVCSAGSTLDISDVTLINPNPVVSSVNLSSLLCVSGDWTVSGTGSLSLGHEYPDQEAHILSAKPDRSYHSAAEVTWTSRNHTFGAFYCQVKNANRSKIYTYKMLHEAAFLPVSLTITVNEGEDVNISYSRKTYLAEDIVIDKNGVNLSEL
;
A
#
# COMPACT_ATOMS: atom_id res chain seq x y z
N MET A 1 -27.45 -56.53 -10.36
CA MET A 1 -27.63 -55.08 -10.57
C MET A 1 -26.61 -54.38 -9.68
N MET A 2 -25.50 -53.92 -10.26
CA MET A 2 -24.37 -53.32 -9.53
C MET A 2 -24.53 -51.81 -9.59
N ILE A 3 -24.71 -51.15 -8.44
CA ILE A 3 -24.84 -49.70 -8.36
C ILE A 3 -23.40 -49.14 -8.29
N PRO A 4 -22.94 -48.35 -9.26
CA PRO A 4 -21.63 -47.71 -9.15
C PRO A 4 -21.74 -46.57 -8.13
N VAL A 5 -21.07 -46.72 -7.00
CA VAL A 5 -20.89 -45.63 -6.03
C VAL A 5 -19.88 -44.67 -6.64
N MET A 6 -20.38 -43.54 -7.16
CA MET A 6 -19.53 -42.43 -7.60
C MET A 6 -18.92 -41.77 -6.36
N PHE A 7 -17.70 -42.16 -6.00
CA PHE A 7 -16.90 -41.41 -5.04
C PHE A 7 -16.47 -40.09 -5.70
N LEU A 8 -17.21 -39.02 -5.40
CA LEU A 8 -16.76 -37.66 -5.62
C LEU A 8 -15.58 -37.41 -4.67
N VAL A 9 -14.37 -37.71 -5.14
CA VAL A 9 -13.14 -37.24 -4.51
C VAL A 9 -13.05 -35.76 -4.79
N CYS A 10 -13.63 -34.95 -3.91
CA CYS A 10 -13.30 -33.53 -3.84
C CYS A 10 -11.89 -33.46 -3.24
N SER A 11 -10.88 -33.58 -4.10
CA SER A 11 -9.54 -33.15 -3.72
C SER A 11 -9.65 -31.66 -3.42
N ALA A 12 -9.71 -31.32 -2.13
CA ALA A 12 -9.50 -29.95 -1.68
C ALA A 12 -8.10 -29.56 -2.17
N GLY A 13 -8.04 -28.96 -3.36
CA GLY A 13 -6.84 -28.27 -3.79
C GLY A 13 -6.50 -27.30 -2.67
N SER A 14 -5.25 -27.32 -2.21
CA SER A 14 -4.79 -26.38 -1.20
C SER A 14 -4.85 -24.96 -1.77
N THR A 15 -5.99 -24.30 -1.63
CA THR A 15 -6.21 -22.88 -1.96
C THR A 15 -5.60 -21.98 -0.87
N LEU A 16 -4.38 -22.28 -0.43
CA LEU A 16 -3.80 -21.72 0.79
C LEU A 16 -3.24 -20.29 0.62
N ASP A 17 -3.35 -19.66 -0.55
CA ASP A 17 -2.71 -18.36 -0.79
C ASP A 17 -3.52 -17.42 -1.71
N ILE A 18 -4.85 -17.52 -1.71
CA ILE A 18 -5.70 -16.48 -2.30
C ILE A 18 -5.95 -15.45 -1.21
N SER A 19 -5.20 -14.35 -1.24
CA SER A 19 -5.42 -13.20 -0.37
C SER A 19 -6.17 -12.11 -1.13
N ASP A 20 -7.41 -11.82 -0.74
CA ASP A 20 -8.12 -10.63 -1.22
C ASP A 20 -7.87 -9.48 -0.25
N VAL A 21 -7.04 -8.53 -0.67
CA VAL A 21 -6.66 -7.36 0.12
C VAL A 21 -6.77 -6.11 -0.74
N THR A 22 -7.31 -5.04 -0.16
CA THR A 22 -7.37 -3.72 -0.77
C THR A 22 -6.75 -2.69 0.17
N LEU A 23 -5.82 -1.90 -0.35
CA LEU A 23 -5.25 -0.74 0.35
C LEU A 23 -5.90 0.54 -0.15
N ILE A 24 -6.54 1.26 0.77
CA ILE A 24 -7.24 2.52 0.51
C ILE A 24 -6.40 3.65 1.09
N ASN A 25 -5.94 4.55 0.21
CA ASN A 25 -5.18 5.74 0.56
C ASN A 25 -6.02 7.01 0.37
N PRO A 26 -6.84 7.39 1.36
CA PRO A 26 -7.55 8.66 1.30
C PRO A 26 -6.54 9.80 1.36
N ASN A 27 -6.67 10.75 0.44
CA ASN A 27 -5.84 11.96 0.36
C ASN A 27 -4.33 11.64 0.33
N PRO A 28 -3.81 11.15 -0.82
CA PRO A 28 -2.38 10.86 -0.98
C PRO A 28 -1.49 12.10 -0.82
N VAL A 29 -2.05 13.31 -0.93
CA VAL A 29 -1.38 14.57 -0.64
C VAL A 29 -1.87 15.10 0.71
N VAL A 30 -0.98 15.09 1.71
CA VAL A 30 -1.25 15.39 3.11
C VAL A 30 -1.13 16.90 3.37
N SER A 31 -2.25 17.54 3.71
CA SER A 31 -2.31 18.93 4.17
C SER A 31 -2.39 19.01 5.70
N SER A 32 -2.19 20.19 6.27
CA SER A 32 -2.31 20.43 7.72
C SER A 32 -3.76 20.46 8.20
N VAL A 33 -4.71 20.56 7.26
CA VAL A 33 -6.13 20.77 7.52
C VAL A 33 -6.87 19.44 7.69
N ASN A 34 -6.37 18.37 7.08
CA ASN A 34 -7.04 17.07 7.07
C ASN A 34 -6.25 16.03 7.87
N LEU A 35 -6.95 15.30 8.73
CA LEU A 35 -6.40 14.10 9.36
C LEU A 35 -6.06 13.09 8.26
N SER A 36 -4.83 12.58 8.27
CA SER A 36 -4.39 11.55 7.34
C SER A 36 -4.78 10.18 7.86
N SER A 37 -5.17 9.27 6.96
CA SER A 37 -5.38 7.87 7.30
C SER A 37 -4.97 6.94 6.17
N LEU A 38 -4.79 5.67 6.50
CA LEU A 38 -4.66 4.54 5.59
C LEU A 38 -5.56 3.43 6.10
N LEU A 39 -6.29 2.82 5.19
CA LEU A 39 -7.18 1.71 5.50
C LEU A 39 -6.79 0.51 4.65
N CYS A 40 -6.58 -0.63 5.30
CA CYS A 40 -6.40 -1.89 4.63
C CYS A 40 -7.56 -2.81 4.95
N VAL A 41 -8.19 -3.36 3.91
CA VAL A 41 -9.38 -4.21 4.00
C VAL A 41 -9.05 -5.57 3.42
N SER A 42 -9.49 -6.63 4.07
CA SER A 42 -9.47 -7.97 3.52
C SER A 42 -10.87 -8.43 3.15
N GLY A 43 -10.99 -9.09 2.00
CA GLY A 43 -12.19 -9.83 1.60
C GLY A 43 -12.40 -11.11 2.40
N ASP A 44 -11.40 -11.55 3.17
CA ASP A 44 -11.50 -12.75 4.00
C ASP A 44 -12.42 -12.54 5.19
N TRP A 45 -13.61 -13.11 5.09
CA TRP A 45 -14.63 -13.08 6.13
C TRP A 45 -14.38 -14.08 7.28
N THR A 46 -13.34 -14.92 7.17
CA THR A 46 -13.03 -15.97 8.17
C THR A 46 -12.27 -15.44 9.38
N VAL A 47 -11.60 -14.29 9.26
CA VAL A 47 -10.84 -13.65 10.34
C VAL A 47 -11.35 -12.22 10.53
N SER A 48 -11.94 -11.93 11.69
CA SER A 48 -12.43 -10.58 12.03
C SER A 48 -11.33 -9.68 12.63
N GLY A 49 -11.41 -8.37 12.37
CA GLY A 49 -10.52 -7.35 12.96
C GLY A 49 -9.13 -7.24 12.31
N THR A 50 -8.12 -6.75 13.05
CA THR A 50 -6.74 -6.56 12.55
C THR A 50 -5.87 -7.82 12.63
N GLY A 51 -6.45 -8.95 13.06
CA GLY A 51 -5.72 -10.18 13.37
C GLY A 51 -4.88 -10.68 12.20
N SER A 52 -5.41 -10.59 10.98
CA SER A 52 -4.81 -11.06 9.73
C SER A 52 -4.05 -10.01 8.93
N LEU A 53 -4.10 -8.71 9.27
CA LEU A 53 -3.55 -7.64 8.42
C LEU A 53 -2.46 -6.82 9.10
N SER A 54 -1.45 -6.42 8.33
CA SER A 54 -0.41 -5.50 8.79
C SER A 54 -0.24 -4.33 7.83
N LEU A 55 -0.25 -3.12 8.38
CA LEU A 55 0.13 -1.87 7.74
C LEU A 55 1.52 -1.46 8.23
N GLY A 56 2.38 -0.98 7.35
CA GLY A 56 3.72 -0.55 7.72
C GLY A 56 4.33 0.48 6.79
N HIS A 57 5.48 1.02 7.21
CA HIS A 57 6.37 1.84 6.39
C HIS A 57 7.37 0.96 5.63
N GLU A 58 7.64 1.29 4.36
CA GLU A 58 8.68 0.64 3.55
C GLU A 58 9.91 1.55 3.33
N TYR A 59 9.74 2.88 3.39
CA TYR A 59 10.81 3.88 3.16
C TYR A 59 10.43 5.23 3.81
N PRO A 60 11.37 6.03 4.35
CA PRO A 60 12.85 5.88 4.36
C PRO A 60 13.44 5.03 5.50
N ASP A 61 12.61 4.54 6.42
CA ASP A 61 13.11 3.77 7.56
C ASP A 61 13.73 2.44 7.10
N GLN A 62 14.95 2.16 7.55
CA GLN A 62 15.70 0.94 7.22
C GLN A 62 15.08 -0.33 7.82
N GLU A 63 14.27 -0.19 8.87
CA GLU A 63 13.45 -1.26 9.42
C GLU A 63 11.99 -1.03 9.08
N ALA A 64 11.32 -2.06 8.54
CA ALA A 64 9.89 -2.03 8.27
C ALA A 64 9.12 -1.82 9.59
N HIS A 65 8.73 -0.58 9.87
CA HIS A 65 8.00 -0.26 11.09
C HIS A 65 6.52 -0.59 10.91
N ILE A 66 6.02 -1.54 11.70
CA ILE A 66 4.59 -1.87 11.75
C ILE A 66 3.86 -0.73 12.44
N LEU A 67 2.88 -0.16 11.76
CA LEU A 67 2.07 0.93 12.29
C LEU A 67 1.06 0.40 13.32
N SER A 68 0.75 1.22 14.32
CA SER A 68 -0.29 0.91 15.31
C SER A 68 -1.67 1.04 14.68
N ALA A 69 -2.10 -0.03 13.99
CA ALA A 69 -3.39 -0.09 13.32
C ALA A 69 -4.50 -0.55 14.28
N LYS A 70 -5.68 0.05 14.13
CA LYS A 70 -6.88 -0.30 14.88
C LYS A 70 -7.88 -1.03 13.98
N PRO A 71 -8.77 -1.86 14.54
CA PRO A 71 -9.87 -2.42 13.77
C PRO A 71 -10.77 -1.30 13.26
N ASP A 72 -11.07 -1.30 11.97
CA ASP A 72 -12.17 -0.52 11.43
C ASP A 72 -13.49 -1.27 11.67
N ARG A 73 -14.57 -0.52 11.96
CA ARG A 73 -15.90 -1.11 12.28
C ARG A 73 -16.85 -1.14 11.09
N SER A 74 -16.52 -0.45 10.01
CA SER A 74 -17.29 -0.43 8.77
C SER A 74 -17.04 -1.69 7.93
N TYR A 75 -15.89 -2.34 8.09
CA TYR A 75 -15.53 -3.59 7.43
C TYR A 75 -15.35 -4.75 8.42
N HIS A 76 -15.60 -5.98 7.94
CA HIS A 76 -15.48 -7.18 8.78
C HIS A 76 -14.02 -7.51 9.17
N SER A 77 -13.10 -7.36 8.21
CA SER A 77 -11.67 -7.61 8.38
C SER A 77 -10.89 -6.42 7.82
N ALA A 78 -10.47 -5.53 8.71
CA ALA A 78 -9.79 -4.30 8.30
C ALA A 78 -8.87 -3.76 9.40
N ALA A 79 -7.83 -3.08 8.94
CA ALA A 79 -6.86 -2.38 9.75
C ALA A 79 -6.75 -0.92 9.28
N GLU A 80 -6.95 0.02 10.19
CA GLU A 80 -6.86 1.45 9.92
C GLU A 80 -5.73 2.09 10.73
N VAL A 81 -4.95 2.94 10.08
CA VAL A 81 -4.02 3.85 10.74
C VAL A 81 -4.53 5.26 10.55
N THR A 82 -4.69 5.99 11.65
CA THR A 82 -5.01 7.42 11.67
C THR A 82 -3.86 8.17 12.32
N TRP A 83 -3.41 9.25 11.68
CA TRP A 83 -2.36 10.09 12.23
C TRP A 83 -2.95 11.35 12.87
N THR A 84 -2.54 11.61 14.11
CA THR A 84 -2.93 12.80 14.87
C THR A 84 -1.94 13.95 14.73
N SER A 85 -0.76 13.68 14.15
CA SER A 85 0.26 14.68 13.84
C SER A 85 0.77 14.46 12.43
N ARG A 86 1.37 15.49 11.83
CA ARG A 86 1.97 15.41 10.49
C ARG A 86 3.26 14.59 10.47
N ASN A 87 3.85 14.27 11.62
CA ASN A 87 5.08 13.50 11.66
C ASN A 87 4.85 12.06 11.21
N HIS A 88 5.74 11.54 10.35
CA HIS A 88 5.65 10.21 9.73
C HIS A 88 4.36 9.95 8.90
N THR A 89 3.71 11.01 8.40
CA THR A 89 2.49 10.88 7.57
C THR A 89 2.76 10.74 6.07
N PHE A 90 4.01 10.93 5.65
CA PHE A 90 4.46 10.89 4.27
C PHE A 90 5.55 9.83 4.10
N GLY A 91 5.73 9.35 2.87
CA GLY A 91 6.61 8.23 2.55
C GLY A 91 5.87 7.08 1.89
N ALA A 92 6.57 5.95 1.75
CA ALA A 92 6.03 4.73 1.18
C ALA A 92 5.44 3.84 2.27
N PHE A 93 4.25 3.32 2.01
CA PHE A 93 3.49 2.47 2.91
C PHE A 93 3.08 1.18 2.21
N TYR A 94 2.87 0.13 2.98
CA TYR A 94 2.33 -1.13 2.47
C TYR A 94 1.20 -1.65 3.35
N CYS A 95 0.35 -2.47 2.75
CA CYS A 95 -0.47 -3.45 3.46
C CYS A 95 -0.17 -4.87 2.99
N GLN A 96 -0.22 -5.83 3.90
CA GLN A 96 -0.15 -7.26 3.59
C GLN A 96 -0.99 -8.08 4.58
N VAL A 97 -1.30 -9.31 4.18
CA VAL A 97 -1.77 -10.34 5.11
C VAL A 97 -0.58 -10.81 5.96
N LYS A 98 -0.78 -10.93 7.27
CA LYS A 98 0.24 -11.48 8.18
C LYS A 98 0.52 -12.93 7.80
N ASN A 99 1.80 -13.30 7.81
CA ASN A 99 2.28 -14.63 7.44
C ASN A 99 2.13 -15.01 5.95
N ALA A 100 1.60 -14.12 5.10
CA ALA A 100 1.70 -14.27 3.66
C ALA A 100 3.07 -13.76 3.21
N ASN A 101 3.85 -14.60 2.53
CA ASN A 101 5.24 -14.27 2.24
C ASN A 101 5.43 -13.26 1.10
N ARG A 102 4.39 -12.91 0.31
CA ARG A 102 4.62 -12.19 -0.97
C ARG A 102 3.58 -11.16 -1.43
N SER A 103 2.42 -11.02 -0.78
CA SER A 103 1.35 -10.14 -1.27
C SER A 103 1.31 -8.81 -0.50
N LYS A 104 2.26 -7.91 -0.81
CA LYS A 104 2.22 -6.51 -0.36
C LYS A 104 1.55 -5.65 -1.42
N ILE A 105 0.65 -4.77 -0.98
CA ILE A 105 0.10 -3.67 -1.79
C ILE A 105 0.71 -2.38 -1.27
N TYR A 106 1.23 -1.56 -2.17
CA TYR A 106 1.96 -0.36 -1.82
C TYR A 106 1.19 0.91 -2.15
N THR A 107 1.48 1.96 -1.40
CA THR A 107 1.01 3.32 -1.69
C THR A 107 2.03 4.34 -1.21
N TYR A 108 1.88 5.59 -1.66
CA TYR A 108 2.71 6.70 -1.22
C TYR A 108 1.85 7.84 -0.67
N LYS A 109 2.34 8.52 0.35
CA LYS A 109 1.79 9.81 0.81
C LYS A 109 2.85 10.90 0.71
N MET A 110 2.44 12.08 0.27
CA MET A 110 3.32 13.23 0.03
C MET A 110 2.82 14.46 0.79
N LEU A 111 3.72 15.38 1.10
CA LEU A 111 3.34 16.66 1.70
C LEU A 111 2.71 17.58 0.66
N HIS A 112 1.68 18.33 1.05
CA HIS A 112 1.05 19.32 0.18
C HIS A 112 2.02 20.45 -0.23
N GLU A 113 2.98 20.75 0.64
CA GLU A 113 4.00 21.78 0.47
C GLU A 113 5.15 21.36 -0.45
N ALA A 114 5.18 20.08 -0.88
CA ALA A 114 6.22 19.60 -1.79
C ALA A 114 6.28 20.45 -3.06
N ALA A 115 7.50 20.81 -3.48
CA ALA A 115 7.74 21.64 -4.65
C ALA A 115 7.33 20.94 -5.96
N PHE A 116 7.24 19.62 -5.94
CA PHE A 116 6.81 18.78 -7.06
C PHE A 116 5.75 17.78 -6.60
N LEU A 117 4.76 17.53 -7.45
CA LEU A 117 3.82 16.43 -7.29
C LEU A 117 3.88 15.52 -8.52
N PRO A 118 3.83 14.19 -8.36
CA PRO A 118 3.79 13.27 -9.47
C PRO A 118 2.48 13.44 -10.24
N VAL A 119 2.56 13.27 -11.56
CA VAL A 119 1.37 13.25 -12.42
C VAL A 119 0.51 12.00 -12.14
N SER A 120 1.15 10.89 -11.76
CA SER A 120 0.49 9.66 -11.31
C SER A 120 1.25 9.03 -10.13
N LEU A 121 0.53 8.49 -9.15
CA LEU A 121 1.12 7.77 -8.01
C LEU A 121 1.71 6.42 -8.40
N THR A 122 1.14 5.78 -9.41
CA THR A 122 1.58 4.48 -9.92
C THR A 122 1.62 4.50 -11.43
N ILE A 123 2.56 3.76 -12.00
CA ILE A 123 2.70 3.57 -13.44
C ILE A 123 2.92 2.08 -13.65
N THR A 124 2.10 1.47 -14.51
CA THR A 124 2.23 0.06 -14.90
C THR A 124 2.69 0.02 -16.35
N VAL A 125 3.77 -0.70 -16.62
CA VAL A 125 4.35 -0.85 -17.95
C VAL A 125 4.79 -2.29 -18.17
N ASN A 126 4.92 -2.69 -19.43
CA ASN A 126 5.47 -3.99 -19.81
C ASN A 126 7.01 -3.91 -19.94
N GLU A 127 7.66 -5.07 -19.87
CA GLU A 127 9.10 -5.16 -20.11
C GLU A 127 9.45 -4.70 -21.53
N GLY A 128 10.42 -3.79 -21.65
CA GLY A 128 10.87 -3.21 -22.92
C GLY A 128 10.07 -2.00 -23.41
N GLU A 129 9.04 -1.56 -22.68
CA GLU A 129 8.34 -0.31 -22.99
C GLU A 129 9.10 0.92 -22.48
N ASP A 130 9.17 1.96 -23.31
CA ASP A 130 9.65 3.26 -22.88
C ASP A 130 8.63 3.92 -21.94
N VAL A 131 9.10 4.35 -20.77
CA VAL A 131 8.26 5.00 -19.76
C VAL A 131 8.71 6.43 -19.50
N ASN A 132 7.76 7.34 -19.43
CA ASN A 132 7.99 8.70 -18.98
C ASN A 132 7.43 8.90 -17.58
N ILE A 133 8.32 9.12 -16.61
CA ILE A 133 7.96 9.44 -15.22
C ILE A 133 7.98 10.96 -15.07
N SER A 134 6.80 11.56 -14.91
CA SER A 134 6.64 13.02 -14.95
C SER A 134 6.11 13.59 -13.63
N TYR A 135 6.55 14.81 -13.32
CA TYR A 135 6.16 15.57 -12.14
C TYR A 135 5.70 16.97 -12.55
N SER A 136 4.64 17.44 -11.90
CA SER A 136 4.19 18.84 -11.98
C SER A 136 4.93 19.66 -10.93
N ARG A 137 5.66 20.69 -11.38
CA ARG A 137 6.26 21.68 -10.49
C ARG A 137 5.18 22.58 -9.91
N LYS A 138 5.07 22.63 -8.59
CA LYS A 138 4.18 23.54 -7.84
C LYS A 138 4.87 24.83 -7.43
N THR A 139 6.12 24.75 -7.01
CA THR A 139 6.88 25.89 -6.48
C THR A 139 8.19 25.99 -7.24
N TYR A 140 8.57 27.22 -7.60
CA TYR A 140 9.88 27.49 -8.18
C TYR A 140 10.86 27.84 -7.06
N LEU A 141 11.95 27.07 -6.97
CA LEU A 141 13.10 27.34 -6.12
C LEU A 141 14.31 27.47 -7.04
N ALA A 142 15.22 28.41 -6.75
CA ALA A 142 16.45 28.61 -7.50
C ALA A 142 17.53 27.61 -7.04
N GLU A 143 17.17 26.34 -7.05
CA GLU A 143 17.98 25.20 -6.60
C GLU A 143 17.93 24.12 -7.69
N ASP A 144 18.96 23.28 -7.71
CA ASP A 144 19.07 22.16 -8.66
C ASP A 144 17.99 21.11 -8.38
N ILE A 145 17.49 20.48 -9.44
CA ILE A 145 16.44 19.46 -9.30
C ILE A 145 17.09 18.09 -9.26
N VAL A 146 16.77 17.35 -8.21
CA VAL A 146 17.25 15.97 -8.03
C VAL A 146 16.10 14.99 -8.24
N ILE A 147 16.37 13.90 -8.97
CA ILE A 147 15.49 12.73 -9.05
C ILE A 147 16.18 11.57 -8.35
N ASP A 148 15.56 11.08 -7.28
CA ASP A 148 16.04 9.94 -6.50
C ASP A 148 15.15 8.72 -6.68
N LYS A 149 15.75 7.54 -6.73
CA LYS A 149 15.08 6.24 -6.69
C LYS A 149 15.64 5.43 -5.54
N ASN A 150 14.77 5.06 -4.58
CA ASN A 150 15.13 4.27 -3.39
C ASN A 150 16.30 4.88 -2.59
N GLY A 151 16.38 6.21 -2.52
CA GLY A 151 17.46 6.93 -1.84
C GLY A 151 18.76 7.02 -2.64
N VAL A 152 18.76 6.58 -3.89
CA VAL A 152 19.91 6.70 -4.80
C VAL A 152 19.60 7.75 -5.85
N ASN A 153 20.52 8.70 -6.00
CA ASN A 153 20.45 9.74 -7.02
C ASN A 153 20.53 9.13 -8.42
N LEU A 154 19.54 9.46 -9.27
CA LEU A 154 19.51 9.05 -10.67
C LEU A 154 19.97 10.18 -11.61
N SER A 155 19.62 11.41 -11.28
CA SER A 155 19.94 12.58 -12.09
C SER A 155 19.90 13.87 -11.28
N GLU A 156 20.71 14.83 -11.70
CA GLU A 156 20.72 16.22 -11.27
C GLU A 156 20.49 17.08 -12.52
N LEU A 157 19.51 18.00 -12.46
CA LEU A 157 19.03 18.83 -13.57
C LEU A 157 19.16 20.32 -13.27
#